data_AF-A0A9D4FV12-F1
#
_entry.id   AF-A0A9D4FV12-F1
#
_cell.length_a   1.000
_cell.length_b   1.000
_cell.length_c   1.000
_cell.angle_alpha   90.00
_cell.angle_beta   90.00
_cell.angle_gamma   90.00
#
_symmetry.space_group_name_H-M   'P 1'
#
loop_
_entity.id
_entity.type
_entity.pdbx_description
1 polymer ?
#
loop_
_entity_poly.entity_id
_entity_poly.type
_entity_poly.pdbx_seq_one_letter_code
_entity_poly.pdbx_strand_id
1 'polypeptide(L)'
;MDREDYVKKLKCKMSDSDTYVDVTDDRTRIVENKVKKVTDTLYKKGSIDSDLRRYLTSSGGTSGKLQGNPKLHKPGMPLRTIVNGSNHPTEKMAEIVENELRDHVTSLPS
;
A
#
# COMPACT_ATOMS: atom_id res chain seq x y z
N MET A 1 9.22 -6.33 -24.19
CA MET A 1 8.26 -5.22 -24.03
C MET A 1 9.06 -3.95 -23.94
N ASP A 2 8.83 -3.01 -24.84
CA ASP A 2 9.41 -1.67 -24.76
C ASP A 2 8.65 -0.79 -23.74
N ARG A 3 9.22 0.37 -23.42
CA ARG A 3 8.68 1.29 -22.42
C ARG A 3 7.32 1.87 -22.81
N GLU A 4 7.06 2.10 -24.09
CA GLU A 4 5.81 2.70 -24.54
C GLU A 4 4.65 1.71 -24.41
N ASP A 5 4.85 0.45 -24.84
CA ASP A 5 3.89 -0.64 -24.63
C ASP A 5 3.62 -0.86 -23.13
N TYR A 6 4.67 -0.81 -22.29
CA TYR A 6 4.55 -0.90 -20.84
C TYR A 6 3.65 0.20 -20.24
N VAL A 7 3.94 1.47 -20.57
CA VAL A 7 3.18 2.61 -20.05
C VAL A 7 1.74 2.58 -20.57
N LYS A 8 1.53 2.23 -21.84
CA LYS A 8 0.19 2.10 -22.44
C LYS A 8 -0.64 1.04 -21.73
N LYS A 9 -0.06 -0.14 -21.47
CA LYS A 9 -0.73 -1.23 -20.75
C LYS A 9 -1.08 -0.85 -19.32
N LEU A 10 -0.21 -0.14 -18.59
CA LEU A 10 -0.54 0.38 -17.26
C LEU A 10 -1.65 1.42 -17.30
N LYS A 11 -1.60 2.39 -18.20
CA LYS A 11 -2.66 3.40 -18.35
C LYS A 11 -4.01 2.77 -18.66
N CYS A 12 -4.04 1.78 -19.55
CA CYS A 12 -5.25 1.02 -19.87
C CYS A 12 -5.78 0.21 -18.67
N LYS A 13 -4.92 -0.21 -17.75
CA LYS A 13 -5.35 -0.84 -16.48
C LYS A 13 -5.88 0.17 -15.48
N MET A 14 -5.30 1.38 -15.43
CA MET A 14 -5.75 2.45 -14.54
C MET A 14 -7.05 3.12 -14.99
N SER A 15 -7.42 3.02 -16.27
CA SER A 15 -8.69 3.52 -16.78
C SER A 15 -9.91 2.67 -16.40
N ASP A 16 -9.70 1.55 -15.69
CA ASP A 16 -10.78 0.74 -15.15
C ASP A 16 -11.47 1.46 -13.98
N SER A 17 -12.65 2.00 -14.24
CA SER A 17 -13.44 2.76 -13.26
C SER A 17 -14.09 1.89 -12.18
N ASP A 18 -14.14 0.56 -12.38
CA ASP A 18 -14.64 -0.35 -11.36
C ASP A 18 -13.61 -0.54 -10.23
N THR A 19 -12.32 -0.35 -10.53
CA THR A 19 -11.21 -0.52 -9.59
C THR A 19 -10.59 0.81 -9.14
N TYR A 20 -10.44 1.78 -10.04
CA TYR A 20 -9.73 3.04 -9.79
C TYR A 20 -10.65 4.25 -9.93
N VAL A 21 -10.33 5.30 -9.17
CA VAL A 21 -11.03 6.58 -9.24
C VAL A 21 -9.99 7.67 -9.49
N ASP A 22 -10.25 8.51 -10.48
CA ASP A 22 -9.42 9.68 -10.75
C ASP A 22 -9.48 10.68 -9.59
N VAL A 23 -8.32 11.19 -9.20
CA VAL A 23 -8.17 12.18 -8.15
C VAL A 23 -7.48 13.42 -8.69
N THR A 24 -7.98 14.58 -8.29
CA THR A 24 -7.42 15.90 -8.67
C THR A 24 -6.21 16.29 -7.85
N ASP A 25 -6.08 15.73 -6.65
CA ASP A 25 -5.10 16.13 -5.64
C ASP A 25 -4.50 14.91 -4.94
N ASP A 26 -3.30 15.10 -4.39
CA ASP A 26 -2.64 14.07 -3.59
C ASP A 26 -3.42 13.78 -2.29
N ARG A 27 -3.89 12.53 -2.16
CA ARG A 27 -4.68 12.05 -1.02
C ARG A 27 -3.82 11.52 0.13
N THR A 28 -2.49 11.53 0.03
CA THR A 28 -1.54 10.97 1.01
C THR A 28 -1.81 11.49 2.43
N ARG A 29 -1.99 12.81 2.59
CA ARG A 29 -2.28 13.43 3.89
C ARG A 29 -3.61 12.96 4.50
N ILE A 30 -4.59 12.62 3.66
CA ILE A 30 -5.86 12.06 4.14
C ILE A 30 -5.63 10.67 4.73
N VAL A 31 -4.78 9.86 4.09
CA VAL A 31 -4.41 8.53 4.61
C VAL A 31 -3.59 8.65 5.89
N GLU A 32 -2.59 9.53 5.95
CA GLU A 32 -1.82 9.81 7.18
C GLU A 32 -2.73 10.19 8.35
N ASN A 33 -3.72 11.06 8.11
CA ASN A 33 -4.69 11.45 9.13
C ASN A 33 -5.57 10.28 9.59
N LYS A 34 -5.93 9.35 8.70
CA LYS A 34 -6.66 8.13 9.07
C LYS A 34 -5.80 7.21 9.94
N VAL A 35 -4.56 6.97 9.54
CA VAL A 35 -3.58 6.20 10.32
C VAL A 35 -3.43 6.80 11.70
N LYS A 36 -3.21 8.12 11.80
CA LYS A 36 -3.12 8.83 13.07
C LYS A 36 -4.36 8.63 13.95
N LYS A 37 -5.56 8.72 13.39
CA LYS A 37 -6.81 8.51 14.15
C LYS A 37 -6.92 7.10 14.73
N VAL A 38 -6.55 6.09 13.94
CA VAL A 38 -6.53 4.69 14.39
C VAL A 38 -5.51 4.52 15.51
N THR A 39 -4.28 4.98 15.29
CA THR A 39 -3.19 4.88 16.29
C THR A 39 -3.52 5.61 17.59
N ASP A 40 -4.08 6.83 17.52
CA ASP A 40 -4.50 7.58 18.71
C ASP A 40 -5.61 6.84 19.47
N THR A 41 -6.50 6.13 18.76
CA THR A 41 -7.55 5.32 19.39
C THR A 41 -6.96 4.10 20.11
N LEU A 42 -6.00 3.41 19.50
CA LEU A 42 -5.30 2.27 20.12
C LEU A 42 -4.54 2.71 21.38
N TYR A 43 -3.84 3.83 21.30
CA TYR A 43 -3.10 4.39 22.44
C TYR A 43 -4.03 4.77 23.60
N LYS A 44 -5.15 5.45 23.31
CA LYS A 44 -6.16 5.79 24.34
C LYS A 44 -6.78 4.57 25.02
N LYS A 45 -6.86 3.44 24.33
CA LYS A 45 -7.33 2.16 24.87
C LYS A 45 -6.25 1.42 25.67
N GLY A 46 -5.01 1.92 25.70
CA GLY A 46 -3.88 1.24 26.33
C GLY A 46 -3.40 0.01 25.54
N SER A 47 -3.79 -0.13 24.27
CA SER A 47 -3.39 -1.27 23.43
C SER A 47 -1.98 -1.12 22.86
N ILE A 48 -1.45 0.10 22.82
CA ILE A 48 -0.08 0.41 22.39
C ILE A 48 0.51 1.46 23.33
N ASP A 49 1.83 1.48 23.46
CA ASP A 49 2.55 2.48 24.24
C ASP A 49 2.80 3.78 23.43
N SER A 50 3.47 4.74 24.07
CA SER A 50 3.80 6.03 23.46
C SER A 50 4.82 5.93 22.34
N ASP A 51 5.73 4.96 22.41
CA ASP A 51 6.82 4.79 21.44
C ASP A 51 6.29 4.20 20.14
N LEU A 52 5.48 3.14 20.24
CA LEU A 52 4.77 2.54 19.11
C LEU A 52 3.78 3.55 18.48
N ARG A 53 3.08 4.34 19.30
CA ARG A 53 2.26 5.45 18.78
C ARG A 53 3.11 6.45 17.98
N ARG A 54 4.27 6.86 18.49
CA ARG A 54 5.16 7.80 17.79
C ARG A 54 5.70 7.21 16.49
N TYR A 55 6.07 5.92 16.51
CA TYR A 55 6.53 5.21 15.33
C TYR A 55 5.46 5.19 14.23
N LEU A 56 4.23 4.83 14.57
CA LEU A 56 3.09 4.70 13.65
C LEU A 56 2.55 6.04 13.13
N THR A 57 2.84 7.16 13.81
CA THR A 57 2.33 8.50 13.44
C THR A 57 3.37 9.40 12.78
N SER A 58 4.53 8.87 12.41
CA SER A 58 5.54 9.64 11.67
C SER A 58 4.99 10.12 10.31
N SER A 59 5.07 11.42 10.07
CA SER A 59 4.67 12.06 8.80
C SER A 59 5.76 11.98 7.74
N GLY A 60 5.39 12.22 6.48
CA GLY A 60 6.31 12.26 5.35
C GLY A 60 6.16 11.08 4.41
N GLY A 61 5.01 10.40 4.47
CA GLY A 61 4.70 9.34 3.54
C GLY A 61 4.51 9.87 2.12
N THR A 62 4.59 8.98 1.16
CA THR A 62 4.30 9.24 -0.27
C THR A 62 3.18 8.36 -0.77
N SER A 63 2.48 8.80 -1.81
CA SER A 63 1.48 7.98 -2.48
C SER A 63 2.09 6.68 -3.03
N GLY A 64 1.30 5.62 -3.01
CA GLY A 64 1.71 4.32 -3.54
C GLY A 64 1.94 4.43 -5.06
N LYS A 65 3.00 3.79 -5.55
CA LYS A 65 3.36 3.85 -6.98
C LYS A 65 2.92 2.57 -7.68
N LEU A 66 2.07 2.69 -8.70
CA LEU A 66 1.69 1.55 -9.52
C LEU A 66 2.85 1.13 -10.43
N GLN A 67 3.17 -0.15 -10.42
CA GLN A 67 4.18 -0.79 -11.27
C GLN A 67 3.59 -2.05 -11.89
N GLY A 68 4.14 -2.48 -13.03
CA GLY A 68 3.76 -3.71 -13.71
C GLY A 68 4.95 -4.66 -13.81
N ASN A 69 4.79 -5.90 -13.38
CA ASN A 69 5.77 -6.95 -13.64
C ASN A 69 5.35 -7.72 -14.90
N PRO A 70 6.12 -7.66 -16.01
CA PRO A 70 5.78 -8.39 -17.23
C PRO A 70 5.78 -9.90 -17.01
N LYS A 71 4.66 -10.55 -17.34
CA LYS A 71 4.58 -12.02 -17.40
C LYS A 71 5.08 -12.48 -18.77
N LEU A 72 6.41 -12.56 -18.95
CA LEU A 72 7.05 -12.91 -20.23
C LEU A 72 6.62 -14.28 -20.78
N HIS A 73 6.21 -15.20 -19.90
CA HIS A 73 5.81 -16.56 -20.25
C HIS A 73 4.34 -16.70 -20.71
N LYS A 74 3.54 -15.63 -20.70
CA LYS A 74 2.13 -15.66 -21.13
C LYS A 74 1.98 -14.95 -22.49
N PRO A 75 1.14 -15.48 -23.40
CA PRO A 75 0.80 -14.79 -24.64
C PRO A 75 0.34 -13.35 -24.39
N GLY A 76 0.78 -12.41 -25.22
CA GLY A 76 0.48 -10.98 -25.06
C GLY A 76 1.28 -10.26 -23.95
N MET A 77 2.12 -10.99 -23.19
CA MET A 77 2.95 -10.47 -22.10
C MET A 77 2.16 -9.53 -21.15
N PRO A 78 1.11 -10.02 -20.47
CA PRO A 78 0.32 -9.20 -19.57
C PRO A 78 1.16 -8.73 -18.38
N LEU A 79 0.80 -7.57 -17.82
CA LEU A 79 1.42 -7.04 -16.61
C LEU A 79 0.71 -7.59 -15.37
N ARG A 80 1.49 -8.04 -14.37
CA ARG A 80 1.01 -8.15 -12.99
C ARG A 80 1.17 -6.77 -12.35
N THR A 81 0.07 -6.06 -12.14
CA THR A 81 0.06 -4.77 -11.45
C THR A 81 0.38 -4.96 -9.97
N ILE A 82 1.25 -4.10 -9.44
CA ILE A 82 1.68 -4.07 -8.05
C ILE A 82 1.70 -2.60 -7.62
N VAL A 83 1.20 -2.31 -6.43
CA VAL A 83 1.36 -0.99 -5.81
C VAL A 83 2.54 -1.07 -4.86
N ASN A 84 3.58 -0.29 -5.11
CA ASN A 84 4.70 -0.16 -4.19
C ASN A 84 4.27 0.69 -2.99
N GLY A 85 4.25 0.06 -1.82
CA GLY A 85 3.92 0.67 -0.53
C GLY A 85 5.11 1.23 0.25
N SER A 86 6.32 1.26 -0.33
CA SER A 86 7.51 1.80 0.34
C SER A 86 7.30 3.29 0.64
N ASN A 87 7.60 3.71 1.88
CA ASN A 87 7.32 5.04 2.39
C ASN A 87 5.83 5.44 2.30
N HIS A 88 4.90 4.50 2.15
CA HIS A 88 3.46 4.82 2.16
C HIS A 88 2.98 5.11 3.59
N PRO A 89 1.98 5.98 3.81
CA PRO A 89 1.45 6.24 5.16
C PRO A 89 1.03 5.01 5.97
N THR A 90 0.75 3.88 5.31
CA THR A 90 0.35 2.62 5.95
C THR A 90 1.48 1.61 6.11
N GLU A 91 2.70 1.89 5.64
CA GLU A 91 3.82 0.93 5.63
C GLU A 91 4.14 0.41 7.03
N LYS A 92 4.37 1.32 7.98
CA LYS A 92 4.68 0.97 9.38
C LYS A 92 3.54 0.23 10.07
N MET A 93 2.30 0.56 9.73
CA MET A 93 1.14 -0.15 10.26
C MET A 93 1.10 -1.58 9.72
N ALA A 94 1.39 -1.78 8.43
CA ALA A 94 1.49 -3.12 7.85
C ALA A 94 2.62 -3.95 8.48
N GLU A 95 3.78 -3.34 8.72
CA GLU A 95 4.90 -3.98 9.42
C GLU A 95 4.52 -4.47 10.82
N ILE A 96 3.87 -3.62 11.62
CA ILE A 96 3.44 -3.99 12.97
C ILE A 96 2.38 -5.09 12.92
N VAL A 97 1.38 -4.96 12.05
CA VAL A 97 0.34 -5.99 11.91
C VAL A 97 0.94 -7.33 11.49
N GLU A 98 1.88 -7.34 10.54
CA GLU A 98 2.60 -8.55 10.13
C GLU A 98 3.37 -9.19 11.29
N ASN A 99 4.07 -8.38 12.09
CA ASN A 99 4.83 -8.88 13.25
C ASN A 99 3.91 -9.48 14.31
N GLU A 100 2.78 -8.83 14.63
CA GLU A 100 1.80 -9.35 15.60
C GLU A 100 1.10 -10.61 15.09
N LEU A 101 0.80 -10.69 13.80
CA LEU A 101 0.15 -11.85 13.21
C LEU A 101 1.09 -13.04 13.05
N ARG A 102 2.41 -12.82 12.94
CA ARG A 102 3.39 -13.88 12.70
C ARG A 102 3.29 -15.03 13.70
N ASP A 103 3.06 -14.72 14.97
CA ASP A 103 2.93 -15.73 16.03
C ASP A 103 1.64 -16.56 15.93
N HIS A 104 0.67 -16.08 15.14
CA HIS A 104 -0.63 -16.72 14.93
C HIS A 104 -0.76 -17.42 13.58
N VAL A 105 0.18 -17.19 12.64
CA VAL A 105 0.20 -17.86 11.34
C VAL A 105 0.87 -19.22 11.49
N THR A 106 0.06 -20.26 11.67
CA THR A 106 0.52 -21.66 11.86
C THR A 106 0.98 -22.33 10.58
N SER A 107 0.47 -21.91 9.42
CA SER A 107 0.96 -22.33 8.09
C SER A 107 0.45 -21.35 7.02
N LEU A 108 1.24 -21.15 5.96
CA LEU A 108 0.80 -20.43 4.76
C LEU A 108 0.19 -21.46 3.79
N PRO A 109 -1.06 -21.25 3.31
CA PRO A 109 -1.61 -22.10 2.26
C PRO A 109 -0.75 -21.99 0.99
N SER A 110 -0.46 -23.14 0.38
CA SER A 110 0.34 -23.30 -0.83
C SER A 110 -0.35 -22.76 -2.08
#